data_AF-A0A1H8VY50-F1
#
_entry.id   AF-A0A1H8VY50-F1
#
_cell.length_a   1.000
_cell.length_b   1.000
_cell.length_c   1.000
_cell.angle_alpha   90.00
_cell.angle_beta   90.00
_cell.angle_gamma   90.00
#
_symmetry.space_group_name_H-M   'P 1'
#
loop_
_entity.id
_entity.type
_entity.pdbx_description
1 polymer ?
#
loop_
_entity_poly.entity_id
_entity_poly.type
_entity_poly.pdbx_seq_one_letter_code
_entity_poly.pdbx_strand_id
1 'polypeptide(L)'
;MTASLAILAGAAFGLLYMGVLWGAVRILTAGRSMWLFAAMGLLRAGLLVGALWLAVWSGATAVEIAFAVLGFIAVRLLATRFVKPSNPERAPWK
;
A
#
# COMPACT_ATOMS: atom_id res chain seq x y z
N MET A 1 19.14 5.23 11.61
CA MET A 1 17.92 4.87 12.38
C MET A 1 18.09 3.48 12.97
N THR A 2 17.37 3.10 14.03
CA THR A 2 17.37 1.69 14.47
C THR A 2 16.57 0.82 13.49
N ALA A 3 16.88 -0.47 13.37
CA ALA A 3 16.17 -1.38 12.45
C ALA A 3 14.65 -1.41 12.73
N SER A 4 14.24 -1.29 14.00
CA SER A 4 12.83 -1.21 14.40
C SER A 4 12.11 0.03 13.83
N LEU A 5 12.78 1.19 13.80
CA LEU A 5 12.24 2.41 13.20
C LEU A 5 12.06 2.28 11.69
N ALA A 6 13.01 1.65 11.00
CA ALA A 6 12.90 1.39 9.57
C ALA A 6 11.72 0.46 9.24
N ILE A 7 11.55 -0.63 10.00
CA ILE A 7 10.40 -1.53 9.87
C ILE A 7 9.08 -0.79 10.10
N LEU A 8 9.01 0.03 11.15
CA LEU A 8 7.80 0.80 11.47
C LEU A 8 7.47 1.82 10.37
N ALA A 9 8.47 2.50 9.81
CA ALA A 9 8.27 3.42 8.69
C ALA A 9 7.69 2.68 7.47
N GLY A 10 8.24 1.51 7.14
CA GLY A 10 7.74 0.65 6.09
C GLY A 10 6.32 0.12 6.33
N ALA A 11 6.01 -0.26 7.57
CA ALA A 11 4.69 -0.70 7.96
C ALA A 11 3.65 0.44 7.87
N ALA A 12 3.99 1.63 8.36
CA ALA A 12 3.15 2.82 8.26
C ALA A 12 2.86 3.18 6.79
N PHE A 13 3.89 3.15 5.95
CA PHE A 13 3.74 3.32 4.50
C PHE A 13 2.83 2.25 3.89
N GLY A 14 3.00 0.98 4.28
CA GLY A 14 2.16 -0.12 3.84
C GLY A 14 0.69 0.05 4.22
N LEU A 15 0.40 0.54 5.43
CA LEU A 15 -0.97 0.81 5.87
C LEU A 15 -1.61 1.91 5.03
N LEU A 16 -0.89 3.01 4.78
CA LEU A 16 -1.37 4.10 3.93
C LEU A 16 -1.62 3.62 2.50
N TYR A 17 -0.66 2.89 1.93
CA TYR A 17 -0.77 2.36 0.58
C TYR A 17 -1.97 1.40 0.42
N MET A 18 -2.16 0.49 1.38
CA MET A 18 -3.28 -0.45 1.37
C MET A 18 -4.62 0.26 1.62
N GLY A 19 -4.65 1.30 2.46
CA GLY A 19 -5.82 2.13 2.67
C GLY A 19 -6.27 2.83 1.39
N VAL A 20 -5.34 3.45 0.66
CA VAL A 20 -5.61 4.08 -0.65
C VAL A 20 -6.08 3.03 -1.67
N LEU A 21 -5.46 1.86 -1.70
CA LEU A 21 -5.86 0.76 -2.58
C LEU A 21 -7.29 0.29 -2.28
N TRP A 22 -7.63 0.07 -1.01
CA TRP A 22 -8.99 -0.35 -0.63
C TRP A 22 -10.03 0.73 -0.94
N GLY A 23 -9.69 2.00 -0.74
CA GLY A 23 -10.52 3.12 -1.14
C GLY A 23 -10.79 3.11 -2.64
N ALA A 24 -9.75 2.94 -3.46
CA ALA A 24 -9.87 2.84 -4.91
C ALA A 24 -10.76 1.66 -5.35
N VAL A 25 -10.56 0.48 -4.75
CA VAL A 25 -11.40 -0.70 -5.01
C VAL A 25 -12.86 -0.41 -4.65
N ARG A 26 -13.14 0.17 -3.47
CA ARG A 26 -14.50 0.51 -3.05
C ARG A 26 -15.17 1.51 -4.01
N ILE A 27 -14.44 2.53 -4.46
CA ILE A 27 -14.94 3.52 -5.42
C ILE A 27 -15.31 2.85 -6.74
N LEU A 28 -14.45 1.95 -7.22
CA LEU A 28 -14.67 1.21 -8.46
C LEU A 28 -15.88 0.28 -8.35
N THR A 29 -16.00 -0.48 -7.25
CA THR A 29 -17.14 -1.38 -7.02
C THR A 29 -18.46 -0.64 -6.79
N ALA A 30 -18.41 0.60 -6.30
CA ALA A 30 -19.60 1.44 -6.11
C ALA A 30 -20.02 2.18 -7.38
N GLY A 31 -19.31 2.04 -8.51
CA GLY A 31 -19.61 2.70 -9.77
C GLY A 31 -19.57 4.24 -9.71
N ARG A 32 -18.84 4.81 -8.74
CA ARG A 32 -19.04 6.21 -8.33
C ARG A 32 -18.45 7.23 -9.31
N SER A 33 -17.16 7.11 -9.62
CA SER A 33 -16.48 8.07 -10.51
C SER A 33 -15.09 7.57 -10.93
N MET A 34 -14.83 7.62 -12.24
CA MET A 34 -13.52 7.30 -12.81
C MET A 34 -12.44 8.32 -12.41
N TRP A 35 -12.83 9.59 -12.21
CA TRP A 35 -11.91 10.64 -11.76
C TRP A 35 -11.39 10.40 -10.33
N LEU A 36 -12.26 9.93 -9.42
CA LEU A 36 -11.84 9.57 -8.07
C LEU A 36 -10.88 8.37 -8.07
N PHE A 37 -11.09 7.41 -8.96
CA PHE A 37 -10.16 6.29 -9.14
C PHE A 37 -8.79 6.77 -9.66
N ALA A 38 -8.78 7.64 -10.67
CA ALA A 38 -7.55 8.24 -11.18
C ALA A 38 -6.81 9.05 -10.10
N ALA A 39 -7.53 9.83 -9.29
CA ALA A 39 -6.96 10.58 -8.18
C ALA A 39 -6.33 9.67 -7.11
N MET A 40 -6.95 8.52 -6.79
CA MET A 40 -6.36 7.52 -5.89
C MET A 40 -5.10 6.88 -6.47
N GLY A 41 -5.07 6.67 -7.80
CA GLY A 41 -3.87 6.23 -8.51
C GLY A 41 -2.73 7.24 -8.39
N LEU A 42 -3.03 8.53 -8.59
CA LEU A 42 -2.06 9.62 -8.45
C LEU A 42 -1.56 9.75 -7.00
N LEU A 43 -2.46 9.62 -6.02
CA LEU A 43 -2.10 9.63 -4.60
C LEU A 43 -1.12 8.50 -4.26
N ARG A 44 -1.32 7.31 -4.84
CA ARG A 44 -0.39 6.18 -4.71
C ARG A 44 0.99 6.49 -5.29
N ALA A 45 1.04 7.10 -6.47
CA ALA A 45 2.30 7.50 -7.08
C ALA A 45 3.01 8.56 -6.22
N GLY A 46 2.27 9.55 -5.72
CA GLY A 46 2.76 10.57 -4.80
C GLY A 46 3.31 9.99 -3.50
N LEU A 47 2.62 8.99 -2.91
CA LEU A 47 3.13 8.27 -1.74
C LEU A 47 4.48 7.60 -2.03
N LEU A 48 4.60 6.90 -3.15
CA LEU A 48 5.84 6.21 -3.52
C LEU A 48 6.99 7.20 -3.73
N VAL A 49 6.73 8.28 -4.48
CA VAL A 49 7.71 9.35 -4.75
C VAL A 49 8.10 10.05 -3.45
N GLY A 50 7.14 10.35 -2.58
CA GLY A 50 7.39 10.97 -1.27
C GLY A 50 8.23 10.08 -0.35
N ALA A 51 7.96 8.77 -0.34
CA ALA A 51 8.76 7.80 0.42
C ALA A 51 10.20 7.70 -0.10
N LEU A 52 10.39 7.65 -1.42
CA LEU A 52 11.71 7.68 -2.06
C LEU A 52 12.45 8.99 -1.75
N TRP A 53 11.77 10.12 -1.86
CA TRP A 53 12.31 11.44 -1.53
C TRP A 53 12.78 11.49 -0.07
N LEU A 54 11.96 11.03 0.87
CA LEU A 54 12.32 10.98 2.29
C LEU A 54 13.50 10.03 2.55
N ALA A 55 13.58 8.89 1.86
CA ALA A 55 14.69 7.95 2.00
C ALA A 55 16.01 8.58 1.51
N VAL A 56 15.99 9.27 0.37
CA VAL A 56 17.16 9.99 -0.17
C VAL A 56 17.54 11.16 0.75
N TRP A 57 16.57 11.97 1.17
CA TRP A 57 16.81 13.14 2.01
C TRP A 57 17.34 12.80 3.40
N SER A 58 16.88 11.68 3.98
CA SER A 58 17.36 11.19 5.28
C SER A 58 18.69 10.44 5.19
N GLY A 59 19.24 10.23 3.98
CA GLY A 59 20.47 9.47 3.79
C GLY A 59 20.31 7.99 4.15
N ALA A 60 19.10 7.44 4.00
CA ALA A 60 18.79 6.06 4.38
C ALA A 60 19.70 5.07 3.63
N THR A 61 20.26 4.14 4.38
CA THR A 61 21.11 3.08 3.84
C THR A 61 20.28 2.01 3.13
N ALA A 62 20.90 1.25 2.22
CA ALA A 62 20.26 0.13 1.54
C ALA A 62 19.68 -0.91 2.53
N VAL A 63 20.33 -1.08 3.69
CA VAL A 63 19.88 -1.99 4.75
C VAL A 63 18.60 -1.47 5.41
N GLU A 64 18.52 -0.17 5.71
CA GLU A 64 17.31 0.44 6.28
C GLU A 64 16.13 0.37 5.29
N ILE A 65 16.40 0.56 4.00
CA ILE A 65 15.38 0.39 2.95
C ILE A 65 14.89 -1.06 2.92
N ALA A 66 15.79 -2.05 3.02
CA ALA A 66 15.39 -3.47 3.08
C ALA A 66 14.50 -3.77 4.29
N PHE A 67 14.82 -3.22 5.46
CA PHE A 67 13.98 -3.35 6.66
C PHE A 67 12.61 -2.65 6.51
N ALA A 68 12.56 -1.48 5.87
CA ALA A 68 11.29 -0.83 5.55
C ALA A 68 10.45 -1.66 4.57
N VAL A 69 11.08 -2.27 3.55
CA VAL A 69 10.39 -3.18 2.63
C VAL A 69 9.81 -4.39 3.38
N LEU A 70 10.53 -4.96 4.35
CA LEU A 70 10.00 -6.03 5.19
C LEU A 70 8.76 -5.60 5.99
N GLY A 71 8.78 -4.40 6.58
CA GLY A 71 7.62 -3.82 7.27
C GLY A 71 6.42 -3.65 6.34
N PHE A 72 6.64 -3.16 5.11
CA PHE A 72 5.60 -3.05 4.08
C PHE A 72 5.02 -4.42 3.70
N ILE A 73 5.87 -5.43 3.47
CA ILE A 73 5.45 -6.78 3.11
C ILE A 73 4.63 -7.41 4.23
N ALA A 74 5.06 -7.26 5.50
CA ALA A 74 4.33 -7.77 6.65
C ALA A 74 2.90 -7.21 6.70
N VAL A 75 2.75 -5.89 6.54
CA VAL A 75 1.42 -5.25 6.47
C VAL A 75 0.63 -5.71 5.25
N ARG A 76 1.26 -5.87 4.09
CA ARG A 76 0.61 -6.38 2.88
C ARG A 76 0.03 -7.77 3.11
N LEU A 77 0.82 -8.70 3.65
CA LEU A 77 0.37 -10.05 3.96
C LEU A 77 -0.78 -10.03 4.96
N LEU A 78 -0.65 -9.21 6.01
CA LEU A 78 -1.67 -9.02 7.02
C LEU A 78 -2.98 -8.50 6.41
N ALA A 79 -2.91 -7.49 5.55
CA ALA A 79 -4.04 -6.94 4.83
C ALA A 79 -4.71 -8.02 3.96
N THR A 80 -3.93 -8.73 3.14
CA THR A 80 -4.47 -9.73 2.22
C THR A 80 -5.10 -10.93 2.92
N ARG A 81 -4.64 -11.30 4.14
CA ARG A 81 -5.23 -12.42 4.90
C ARG A 81 -6.69 -12.18 5.29
N PHE A 82 -7.10 -10.91 5.40
CA PHE A 82 -8.46 -10.54 5.78
C PHE A 82 -9.42 -10.47 4.58
N VAL A 83 -8.91 -10.60 3.35
CA VAL A 83 -9.73 -10.68 2.15
C VAL A 83 -10.29 -12.11 2.07
N LYS A 84 -11.58 -12.26 2.38
CA LYS A 84 -12.28 -13.54 2.24
C LYS A 84 -12.26 -13.93 0.76
N PRO A 85 -11.89 -15.17 0.40
CA PRO A 85 -11.96 -15.62 -0.98
C PRO A 85 -13.40 -15.45 -1.48
N SER A 86 -13.56 -14.75 -2.60
CA SER A 86 -14.85 -14.63 -3.28
C SER A 86 -15.35 -16.04 -3.60
N ASN A 87 -16.57 -16.37 -3.18
CA ASN A 87 -17.17 -17.68 -3.42
C ASN A 87 -17.05 -18.02 -4.93
N PRO A 88 -16.30 -19.06 -5.32
CA PRO A 88 -16.03 -19.35 -6.74
C PRO A 88 -17.30 -19.64 -7.55
N GLU A 89 -18.40 -19.98 -6.89
CA GLU A 89 -19.73 -20.18 -7.49
C GLU A 89 -20.46 -18.88 -7.87
N ARG A 90 -20.04 -17.72 -7.37
CA ARG A 90 -20.68 -16.41 -7.66
C ARG A 90 -19.88 -15.52 -8.60
N ALA A 91 -18.84 -16.05 -9.24
CA ALA A 91 -18.09 -15.32 -10.25
C ALA A 91 -18.90 -15.30 -11.56
N PRO A 92 -19.45 -14.16 -12.01
CA PRO A 92 -20.36 -14.07 -13.16
C PRO A 92 -19.70 -14.33 -14.53
N TRP A 93 -18.43 -14.73 -14.54
CA TRP A 93 -17.60 -14.98 -15.72
C TRP A 93 -17.18 -16.45 -15.85
N LYS A 94 -17.77 -17.34 -15.05
CA LYS A 94 -17.77 -18.79 -15.28
C LYS A 94 -19.16 -19.22 -15.72
#